data_AF-A0A919E0W9-F1
#
_entry.id   AF-A0A919E0W9-F1
#
_cell.length_a   1.000
_cell.length_b   1.000
_cell.length_c   1.000
_cell.angle_alpha   90.00
_cell.angle_beta   90.00
_cell.angle_gamma   90.00
#
_symmetry.space_group_name_H-M   'P 1'
#
loop_
_entity.id
_entity.type
_entity.pdbx_description
1 polymer ?
#
loop_
_entity_poly.entity_id
_entity_poly.type
_entity_poly.pdbx_seq_one_letter_code
_entity_poly.pdbx_strand_id
1 'polypeptide(L)'
;MSQESETTASTQARGPATYDLVIRRAHVFDGRQALAGLYDVAISGGQIASVSAGPLRGRQEVDAAEGWVMPGLIDTHRNSSVDTPAFRRGRKRTPAEQGRESRFALRADRRHHQLPEHGHKLLY
;
A
#
# COMPACT_ATOMS: atom_id res chain seq x y z
N MET A 1 -12.31 -61.81 43.82
CA MET A 1 -13.23 -60.68 44.03
C MET A 1 -12.63 -59.76 45.05
N SER A 2 -12.32 -58.54 44.63
CA SER A 2 -12.27 -57.28 45.41
C SER A 2 -11.28 -56.35 44.70
N GLN A 3 -11.85 -55.35 44.04
CA GLN A 3 -11.13 -54.25 43.43
C GLN A 3 -10.69 -53.30 44.53
N GLU A 4 -9.45 -52.82 44.47
CA GLU A 4 -9.06 -51.54 45.07
C GLU A 4 -8.72 -50.60 43.92
N SER A 5 -9.72 -49.82 43.52
CA SER A 5 -9.60 -48.73 42.56
C SER A 5 -8.99 -47.53 43.29
N GLU A 6 -7.69 -47.34 43.13
CA GLU A 6 -7.01 -46.15 43.65
C GLU A 6 -7.41 -44.92 42.83
N THR A 7 -8.23 -44.08 43.45
CA THR A 7 -8.65 -42.76 42.96
C THR A 7 -7.66 -41.72 43.47
N THR A 8 -6.82 -41.16 42.60
CA THR A 8 -6.17 -39.83 42.73
C THR A 8 -5.41 -39.56 41.42
N ALA A 9 -5.48 -38.42 40.73
CA ALA A 9 -6.09 -37.13 40.98
C ALA A 9 -6.50 -36.52 39.62
N SER A 10 -7.73 -36.04 39.51
CA SER A 10 -8.09 -35.14 38.42
C SER A 10 -7.36 -33.81 38.64
N THR A 11 -6.36 -33.52 37.79
CA THR A 11 -5.88 -32.16 37.59
C THR A 11 -7.03 -31.34 37.02
N GLN A 12 -7.84 -30.72 37.89
CA GLN A 12 -8.89 -29.82 37.47
C GLN A 12 -8.44 -28.36 37.65
N ALA A 13 -8.43 -27.68 36.49
CA ALA A 13 -8.54 -26.25 36.26
C ALA A 13 -7.43 -25.34 36.82
N ARG A 14 -6.31 -25.28 36.10
CA ARG A 14 -5.87 -23.93 35.71
C ARG A 14 -6.87 -23.49 34.65
N GLY A 15 -7.83 -22.63 35.01
CA GLY A 15 -8.75 -22.06 34.04
C GLY A 15 -7.92 -21.60 32.83
N PRO A 16 -8.26 -22.02 31.61
CA PRO A 16 -7.37 -21.85 30.48
C PRO A 16 -7.04 -20.37 30.38
N ALA A 17 -5.75 -20.03 30.30
CA ALA A 17 -5.35 -18.68 29.94
C ALA A 17 -6.05 -18.39 28.62
N THR A 18 -7.15 -17.63 28.72
CA THR A 18 -8.08 -17.48 27.62
C THR A 18 -7.38 -16.58 26.61
N TYR A 19 -7.29 -17.03 25.35
CA TYR A 19 -6.65 -16.26 24.30
C TYR A 19 -7.32 -14.88 24.17
N ASP A 20 -6.59 -13.86 23.71
CA ASP A 20 -7.17 -12.52 23.58
C ASP A 20 -8.27 -12.48 22.52
N LEU A 21 -8.01 -13.11 21.38
CA LEU A 21 -8.95 -13.25 20.27
C LEU A 21 -8.86 -14.67 19.69
N VAL A 22 -10.01 -15.26 19.37
CA VAL A 22 -10.11 -16.47 18.55
C VAL A 22 -10.97 -16.19 17.33
N ILE A 23 -10.42 -16.46 16.13
CA ILE A 23 -11.16 -16.48 14.88
C ILE A 23 -11.55 -17.93 14.60
N ARG A 24 -12.84 -18.24 14.61
CA ARG A 24 -13.36 -19.61 14.53
C ARG A 24 -13.77 -20.01 13.11
N ARG A 25 -13.71 -21.31 12.81
CA ARG A 25 -14.23 -21.92 11.58
C ARG A 25 -13.74 -21.24 10.29
N ALA A 26 -12.44 -20.98 10.18
CA ALA A 26 -11.84 -20.35 9.01
C ALA A 26 -11.09 -21.37 8.14
N HIS A 27 -11.12 -21.17 6.83
CA HIS A 27 -10.05 -21.66 5.97
C HIS A 27 -8.80 -20.83 6.20
N VAL A 28 -7.65 -21.48 6.37
CA VAL A 28 -6.39 -20.81 6.68
C VAL A 28 -5.41 -21.04 5.55
N PHE A 29 -4.79 -19.98 5.06
CA PHE A 29 -3.60 -20.04 4.21
C PHE A 29 -2.52 -19.26 4.91
N ASP A 30 -1.36 -19.89 5.10
CA ASP A 30 -0.27 -19.40 5.94
C ASP A 30 0.76 -18.54 5.18
N GLY A 31 0.50 -18.26 3.90
CA GLY A 31 1.45 -17.61 3.00
C GLY A 31 2.22 -18.59 2.10
N ARG A 32 2.24 -19.87 2.44
CA ARG A 32 2.86 -20.94 1.65
C ARG A 32 1.80 -21.85 1.02
N GLN A 33 0.80 -22.27 1.78
CA GLN A 33 -0.24 -23.19 1.33
C GLN A 33 -1.54 -23.02 2.12
N ALA A 34 -2.64 -23.52 1.55
CA ALA A 34 -3.91 -23.62 2.25
C ALA A 34 -3.91 -24.88 3.13
N LEU A 35 -4.35 -24.75 4.37
CA LEU A 35 -4.59 -25.88 5.26
C LEU A 35 -5.92 -26.54 4.86
N ALA A 36 -5.92 -27.87 4.84
CA ALA A 36 -7.13 -28.63 4.52
C ALA A 36 -8.11 -28.62 5.70
N GLY A 37 -9.32 -28.13 5.47
CA GLY A 37 -10.40 -28.06 6.46
C GLY A 37 -10.59 -26.66 7.05
N LEU A 38 -11.30 -26.63 8.19
CA LEU A 38 -11.61 -25.43 8.95
C LEU A 38 -10.82 -25.44 10.26
N TYR A 39 -10.33 -24.26 10.65
CA TYR A 39 -9.49 -24.07 11.81
C TYR A 39 -9.96 -22.89 12.63
N ASP A 40 -9.68 -22.96 13.93
CA ASP A 40 -9.70 -21.84 14.84
C ASP A 40 -8.27 -21.28 14.98
N VAL A 41 -8.13 -19.97 14.85
CA VAL A 41 -6.86 -19.24 15.00
C VAL A 41 -6.93 -18.40 16.27
N ALA A 42 -6.04 -18.68 17.22
CA ALA A 42 -5.96 -17.97 18.48
C ALA A 42 -4.81 -16.98 18.51
N ILE A 43 -5.06 -15.81 19.06
CA ILE A 43 -4.13 -14.69 19.17
C ILE A 43 -3.93 -14.35 20.64
N SER A 44 -2.69 -14.10 21.05
CA SER A 44 -2.36 -13.60 22.40
C SER A 44 -1.18 -12.65 22.33
N GLY A 45 -1.27 -11.51 23.01
CA GLY A 45 -0.22 -10.49 23.01
C GLY A 45 0.14 -9.99 21.61
N GLY A 46 -0.83 -9.97 20.68
CA GLY A 46 -0.61 -9.55 19.28
C GLY A 46 0.10 -10.59 18.41
N GLN A 47 0.30 -11.82 18.89
CA GLN A 47 0.91 -12.92 18.15
C GLN A 47 -0.08 -14.07 17.95
N ILE A 48 0.07 -14.84 16.88
CA ILE A 48 -0.66 -16.09 16.70
C ILE A 48 -0.13 -17.10 17.70
N ALA A 49 -0.95 -17.47 18.68
CA ALA A 49 -0.59 -18.38 19.76
C ALA A 49 -0.90 -19.84 19.42
N SER A 50 -1.93 -20.08 18.59
CA SER A 50 -2.31 -21.43 18.16
C SER A 50 -3.13 -21.40 16.87
N VAL A 51 -3.00 -22.45 16.06
CA VAL A 51 -3.89 -22.77 14.93
C VAL A 51 -4.36 -24.20 15.14
N SER A 52 -5.66 -24.42 15.28
CA SER A 52 -6.23 -25.70 15.72
C SER A 52 -7.41 -26.11 14.86
N ALA A 53 -7.48 -27.38 14.45
CA ALA A 53 -8.67 -27.94 13.79
C ALA A 53 -9.84 -28.15 14.77
N GLY A 54 -9.56 -28.15 16.07
CA GLY A 54 -10.56 -28.21 17.14
C GLY A 54 -10.89 -26.83 17.71
N PRO A 55 -12.04 -26.69 18.39
CA PRO A 55 -12.53 -25.42 18.89
C PRO A 55 -11.60 -24.81 19.95
N LEU A 56 -11.31 -23.52 19.82
CA LEU A 56 -10.57 -22.74 20.82
C LEU A 56 -11.50 -21.75 21.54
N ARG A 57 -11.04 -21.18 22.66
CA ARG A 57 -11.80 -20.21 23.46
C ARG A 57 -10.99 -18.95 23.76
N GLY A 58 -11.62 -17.81 23.51
CA GLY A 58 -11.01 -16.48 23.61
C GLY A 58 -11.82 -15.51 24.45
N ARG A 59 -11.20 -14.42 24.90
CA ARG A 59 -11.88 -13.28 25.53
C ARG A 59 -12.83 -12.64 24.53
N GLN A 60 -12.39 -12.58 23.27
CA GLN A 60 -13.19 -12.26 22.11
C GLN A 60 -13.19 -13.44 21.14
N GLU A 61 -14.35 -13.74 20.57
CA GLU A 61 -14.50 -14.76 19.54
C GLU A 61 -15.21 -14.18 18.33
N VAL A 62 -14.67 -14.43 17.15
CA VAL A 62 -15.26 -14.03 15.88
C VAL A 62 -15.46 -15.29 15.05
N ASP A 63 -16.67 -15.52 14.58
CA ASP A 63 -16.95 -16.62 13.66
C ASP A 63 -16.64 -16.17 12.22
N ALA A 64 -15.71 -16.85 11.55
CA ALA A 64 -15.34 -16.52 10.18
C ALA A 64 -16.37 -17.00 9.14
N ALA A 65 -17.36 -17.81 9.55
CA ALA A 65 -18.39 -18.37 8.68
C ALA A 65 -17.81 -19.07 7.44
N GLU A 66 -16.77 -19.90 7.64
CA GLU A 66 -16.05 -20.61 6.58
C GLU A 66 -15.33 -19.68 5.59
N GLY A 67 -15.15 -18.42 5.98
CA GLY A 67 -14.29 -17.45 5.31
C GLY A 67 -12.81 -17.73 5.51
N TRP A 68 -11.98 -16.80 5.05
CA TRP A 68 -10.53 -16.97 4.97
C TRP A 68 -9.77 -16.13 5.99
N VAL A 69 -8.79 -16.73 6.67
CA VAL A 69 -7.78 -16.03 7.49
C VAL A 69 -6.42 -16.13 6.80
N MET A 70 -5.96 -15.01 6.24
CA MET A 70 -4.70 -14.88 5.49
C MET A 70 -3.73 -13.97 6.24
N PRO A 71 -2.41 -14.09 6.00
CA PRO A 71 -1.47 -13.01 6.30
C PRO A 71 -1.98 -11.69 5.71
N GLY A 72 -1.76 -10.60 6.44
CA GLY A 72 -2.07 -9.27 5.93
C GLY A 72 -1.29 -8.98 4.64
N LEU A 73 -1.93 -8.25 3.71
CA LEU A 73 -1.27 -7.82 2.49
C LEU A 73 -0.17 -6.80 2.80
N ILE A 74 0.99 -6.95 2.16
CA ILE A 74 2.11 -6.02 2.25
C ILE A 74 2.20 -5.26 0.92
N ASP A 75 2.02 -3.94 0.99
CA ASP A 75 2.24 -3.06 -0.15
C ASP A 75 3.69 -2.55 -0.14
N THR A 76 4.44 -2.86 -1.20
CA THR A 76 5.83 -2.42 -1.38
C THR A 76 5.95 -1.16 -2.25
N HIS A 77 4.85 -0.72 -2.87
CA HIS A 77 4.84 0.40 -3.78
C HIS A 77 4.68 1.73 -3.01
N ARG A 78 5.81 2.30 -2.57
CA ARG A 78 5.84 3.71 -2.18
C ARG A 78 6.08 4.60 -3.39
N ASN A 79 5.07 5.37 -3.79
CA ASN A 79 5.29 6.59 -4.56
C ASN A 79 5.59 7.75 -3.59
N SER A 80 6.87 8.01 -3.32
CA SER A 80 7.30 9.22 -2.62
C SER A 80 7.41 10.40 -3.59
N SER A 81 6.30 10.84 -4.16
CA SER A 81 6.21 12.17 -4.78
C SER A 81 5.52 13.10 -3.77
N VAL A 82 6.25 13.45 -2.72
CA VAL A 82 5.96 14.63 -1.90
C VAL A 82 6.94 15.72 -2.32
N ASP A 83 6.35 16.81 -2.81
CA ASP A 83 6.89 18.15 -3.03
C ASP A 83 8.14 18.30 -3.92
N THR A 84 7.93 18.24 -5.23
CA THR A 84 8.74 19.07 -6.14
C THR A 84 8.40 20.54 -5.81
N PRO A 85 9.32 21.36 -5.28
CA PRO A 85 9.03 22.77 -5.09
C PRO A 85 8.77 23.39 -6.46
N ALA A 86 7.58 23.97 -6.61
CA ALA A 86 7.17 24.67 -7.81
C ALA A 86 8.28 25.64 -8.25
N PHE A 87 8.74 25.42 -9.48
CA PHE A 87 9.63 26.32 -10.21
C PHE A 87 9.19 27.78 -10.01
N ARG A 88 10.01 28.59 -9.33
CA ARG A 88 9.73 30.00 -9.06
C ARG A 88 9.57 30.75 -10.38
N ARG A 89 8.32 31.10 -10.71
CA ARG A 89 7.97 31.98 -11.83
C ARG A 89 8.75 33.29 -11.70
N GLY A 90 9.52 33.61 -12.74
CA GLY A 90 10.30 34.83 -12.83
C GLY A 90 9.48 36.07 -12.46
N ARG A 91 10.02 36.84 -11.51
CA ARG A 91 9.56 38.20 -11.18
C ARG A 91 9.63 39.04 -12.46
N LYS A 92 8.50 39.53 -12.96
CA LYS A 92 8.47 40.47 -14.08
C LYS A 92 9.26 41.73 -13.67
N ARG A 93 10.33 42.05 -14.39
CA ARG A 93 10.93 43.38 -14.32
C ARG A 93 9.91 44.37 -14.90
N THR A 94 9.57 45.39 -14.14
CA THR A 94 8.68 46.49 -14.55
C THR A 94 9.40 47.40 -15.55
N PRO A 95 8.73 47.98 -16.57
CA PRO A 95 9.34 48.90 -17.55
C PRO A 95 9.66 50.30 -16.98
N ALA A 96 10.19 50.40 -15.76
CA ALA A 96 10.52 51.69 -15.14
C ALA A 96 11.95 52.18 -15.45
N GLU A 97 12.74 51.43 -16.23
CA GLU A 97 14.01 51.91 -16.83
C GLU A 97 13.79 52.58 -18.19
N GLN A 98 12.61 53.15 -18.39
CA GLN A 98 12.26 53.95 -19.56
C GLN A 98 12.67 55.40 -19.30
N GLY A 99 13.92 55.70 -19.60
CA GLY A 99 14.46 57.05 -19.44
C GLY A 99 15.57 57.36 -20.45
N ARG A 100 15.21 58.26 -21.38
CA ARG A 100 16.09 59.20 -22.13
C ARG A 100 16.71 58.65 -23.43
N GLU A 101 16.14 59.01 -24.59
CA GLU A 101 16.46 60.22 -25.39
C GLU A 101 17.86 60.09 -26.03
N SER A 102 18.14 60.29 -27.32
CA SER A 102 17.40 60.60 -28.55
C SER A 102 18.46 60.65 -29.66
N ARG A 103 18.22 60.16 -30.90
CA ARG A 103 18.80 60.73 -32.14
C ARG A 103 18.31 60.05 -33.44
N PHE A 104 17.54 60.84 -34.19
CA PHE A 104 17.63 61.11 -35.63
C PHE A 104 17.56 60.01 -36.70
N ALA A 105 16.51 60.16 -37.55
CA ALA A 105 16.46 60.03 -39.01
C ALA A 105 16.82 58.65 -39.63
N LEU A 106 16.15 58.13 -40.66
CA LEU A 106 15.53 58.74 -41.83
C LEU A 106 14.63 57.67 -42.49
N ARG A 107 13.49 58.08 -43.06
CA ARG A 107 12.62 57.23 -43.91
C ARG A 107 13.29 56.92 -45.27
N ALA A 108 13.11 55.70 -45.76
CA ALA A 108 12.94 55.32 -47.18
C ALA A 108 12.49 53.84 -47.20
N ASP A 109 11.22 53.52 -47.47
CA ASP A 109 10.64 53.22 -48.79
C ASP A 109 11.53 52.38 -49.71
N ARG A 110 11.05 51.17 -50.09
CA ARG A 110 10.80 50.74 -51.48
C ARG A 110 10.99 49.22 -51.74
N ARG A 111 9.84 48.58 -52.00
CA ARG A 111 9.51 47.53 -53.01
C ARG A 111 10.15 46.12 -52.97
N HIS A 112 9.23 45.15 -52.91
CA HIS A 112 9.13 43.89 -53.67
C HIS A 112 10.24 43.56 -54.69
N HIS A 113 10.79 42.35 -54.54
CA HIS A 113 11.12 41.51 -55.70
C HIS A 113 10.86 40.02 -55.42
N GLN A 114 10.30 39.36 -56.43
CA GLN A 114 9.85 37.98 -56.52
C GLN A 114 11.03 37.04 -56.86
N LEU A 115 10.89 35.78 -56.40
CA LEU A 115 11.60 34.51 -56.66
C LEU A 115 12.10 34.28 -58.12
N PRO A 116 13.05 33.34 -58.41
CA PRO A 116 12.76 31.88 -58.42
C PRO A 116 13.89 30.89 -58.02
N GLU A 117 13.43 29.73 -57.53
CA GLU A 117 13.81 28.33 -57.85
C GLU A 117 15.29 27.89 -57.96
N HIS A 118 15.64 26.80 -57.26
CA HIS A 118 16.25 25.62 -57.89
C HIS A 118 16.09 24.36 -57.00
N GLY A 119 15.94 23.20 -57.66
CA GLY A 119 15.83 21.85 -57.10
C GLY A 119 17.00 21.47 -56.18
N HIS A 120 16.98 20.36 -55.45
CA HIS A 120 16.94 19.01 -56.01
C HIS A 120 16.47 17.96 -54.97
N LYS A 121 15.54 17.13 -55.44
CA LYS A 121 15.36 15.67 -55.22
C LYS A 121 16.56 14.92 -54.59
N LEU A 122 16.33 14.09 -53.57
CA LEU A 122 16.23 12.61 -53.70
C LEU A 122 16.05 11.92 -52.33
N LEU A 123 15.21 10.89 -52.39
CA LEU A 123 14.83 9.94 -51.36
C LEU A 123 15.92 8.87 -51.19
N TYR A 124 16.04 8.36 -49.97
CA TYR A 124 16.38 6.97 -49.67
C TYR A 124 15.32 6.42 -48.72
#